data_AF-A0A1F3CUD0-F1
#
_entry.id   AF-A0A1F3CUD0-F1
#
_cell.length_a   1.000
_cell.length_b   1.000
_cell.length_c   1.000
_cell.angle_alpha   90.00
_cell.angle_beta   90.00
_cell.angle_gamma   90.00
#
_symmetry.space_group_name_H-M   'P 1'
#
loop_
_entity.id
_entity.type
_entity.pdbx_description
1 polymer ?
#
loop_
_entity_poly.entity_id
_entity_poly.type
_entity_poly.pdbx_seq_one_letter_code
_entity_poly.pdbx_strand_id
1 'polypeptide(L)'
;MTMSATSLRETLKAHADPANAEGAQRFFAGGVKTYGVRRELLDGIARDAVREVRAGGGLTAALRIADGLYRSKNMDEAALAARILVRFARQLTPAHFAAFDRWVNCLDDWASCDSLSTQVIGPVVRDHPGLIRRFIPWTRARHRWRRRAAMVALIPLARTGKGLPEIFAMTDRLLGDPDDMVQKGAGWLLKEATRHRADEVIAYLIVNREQTSRLVLRYASEKLTPAQRARVLGAPARGGRVPSPQARSRTRRAAR
;
A
#
# COMPACT_ATOMS: atom_id res chain seq x y z
N MET A 1 -18.30 20.43 -23.05
CA MET A 1 -17.21 21.00 -22.21
C MET A 1 -16.04 20.03 -22.23
N THR A 2 -14.80 20.50 -22.40
CA THR A 2 -13.62 19.62 -22.35
C THR A 2 -13.39 19.14 -20.91
N MET A 3 -13.24 17.83 -20.73
CA MET A 3 -12.97 17.23 -19.42
C MET A 3 -11.77 17.88 -18.71
N SER A 4 -11.97 18.29 -17.46
CA SER A 4 -10.97 19.00 -16.64
C SER A 4 -11.05 18.59 -15.16
N ALA A 5 -10.02 18.92 -14.38
CA ALA A 5 -10.07 18.70 -12.93
C ALA A 5 -11.21 19.47 -12.26
N THR A 6 -11.51 20.69 -12.72
CA THR A 6 -12.62 21.51 -12.20
C THR A 6 -13.96 20.87 -12.50
N SER A 7 -14.21 20.44 -13.75
CA SER A 7 -15.49 19.81 -14.10
C SER A 7 -15.71 18.51 -13.31
N LEU A 8 -14.67 17.68 -13.17
CA LEU A 8 -14.76 16.44 -12.37
C LEU A 8 -14.99 16.72 -10.89
N ARG A 9 -14.40 17.79 -10.34
CA ARG A 9 -14.65 18.21 -8.97
C ARG A 9 -16.11 18.61 -8.75
N GLU A 10 -16.70 19.35 -9.67
CA GLU A 10 -18.12 19.69 -9.59
C GLU A 10 -19.01 18.44 -9.73
N THR A 11 -18.65 17.49 -10.59
CA THR A 11 -19.33 16.18 -10.65
C THR A 11 -19.24 15.41 -9.33
N LEU A 12 -18.08 15.39 -8.67
CA LEU A 12 -17.89 14.73 -7.37
C LEU A 12 -18.73 15.40 -6.29
N LYS A 13 -18.73 16.74 -6.22
CA LYS A 13 -19.55 17.50 -5.26
C LYS A 13 -21.04 17.27 -5.46
N ALA A 14 -21.51 17.14 -6.71
CA ALA A 14 -22.91 16.83 -7.00
C ALA A 14 -23.34 15.43 -6.49
N HIS A 15 -22.37 14.54 -6.24
CA HIS A 15 -22.59 13.21 -5.66
C HIS A 15 -22.08 13.10 -4.21
N ALA A 16 -21.88 14.24 -3.54
CA ALA A 16 -21.44 14.27 -2.16
C ALA A 16 -22.47 13.60 -1.23
N ASP A 17 -21.97 12.86 -0.24
CA ASP A 17 -22.78 12.22 0.79
C ASP A 17 -22.20 12.61 2.16
N PRO A 18 -22.84 13.56 2.88
CA PRO A 18 -22.35 14.05 4.16
C PRO A 18 -22.19 12.95 5.22
N ALA A 19 -23.07 11.95 5.25
CA ALA A 19 -22.98 10.86 6.22
C ALA A 19 -21.76 9.98 5.96
N ASN A 20 -21.47 9.68 4.69
CA ASN A 20 -20.25 8.97 4.32
C ASN A 20 -19.00 9.80 4.61
N ALA A 21 -19.04 11.11 4.34
CA ALA A 21 -17.93 12.01 4.61
C ALA A 21 -17.58 12.05 6.11
N GLU A 22 -18.60 12.15 6.98
CA GLU A 22 -18.44 12.10 8.44
C GLU A 22 -17.90 10.73 8.90
N GLY A 23 -18.42 9.64 8.34
CA GLY A 23 -17.91 8.29 8.59
C GLY A 23 -16.42 8.17 8.24
N ALA A 24 -16.00 8.68 7.09
CA ALA A 24 -14.61 8.68 6.67
C ALA A 24 -13.73 9.56 7.58
N GLN A 25 -14.18 10.75 7.95
CA GLN A 25 -13.45 11.64 8.87
C GLN A 25 -13.19 10.98 10.24
N ARG A 26 -14.16 10.19 10.75
CA ARG A 26 -13.99 9.42 11.99
C ARG A 26 -13.04 8.22 11.84
N PHE A 27 -13.09 7.56 10.68
CA PHE A 27 -12.28 6.37 10.41
C PHE A 27 -10.79 6.68 10.20
N PHE A 28 -10.46 7.78 9.50
CA PHE A 28 -9.08 8.17 9.25
C PHE A 28 -8.54 9.04 10.38
N ALA A 29 -7.63 8.47 11.19
CA ALA A 29 -6.93 9.20 12.24
C ALA A 29 -6.19 10.43 11.66
N GLY A 30 -6.53 11.62 12.14
CA GLY A 30 -6.04 12.91 11.64
C GLY A 30 -7.03 13.69 10.78
N GLY A 31 -8.20 13.11 10.47
CA GLY A 31 -9.20 13.70 9.61
C GLY A 31 -8.81 13.64 8.13
N VAL A 32 -9.81 13.62 7.25
CA VAL A 32 -9.61 13.62 5.80
C VAL A 32 -10.55 14.60 5.13
N LYS A 33 -10.07 15.25 4.06
CA LYS A 33 -10.91 16.03 3.17
C LYS A 33 -11.55 15.08 2.16
N THR A 34 -12.87 14.96 2.19
CA THR A 34 -13.65 14.08 1.30
C THR A 34 -15.04 14.67 1.14
N TYR A 35 -15.68 14.36 0.01
CA TYR A 35 -17.09 14.65 -0.24
C TYR A 35 -17.98 13.46 0.15
N GLY A 36 -17.41 12.32 0.53
CA GLY A 36 -18.16 11.10 0.88
C GLY A 36 -18.68 10.33 -0.33
N VAL A 37 -18.14 10.55 -1.53
CA VAL A 37 -18.64 9.91 -2.76
C VAL A 37 -18.49 8.39 -2.65
N ARG A 38 -19.61 7.68 -2.89
CA ARG A 38 -19.62 6.22 -2.88
C ARG A 38 -18.67 5.64 -3.93
N ARG A 39 -18.01 4.53 -3.59
CA ARG A 39 -16.99 3.89 -4.43
C ARG A 39 -17.52 3.53 -5.81
N GLU A 40 -18.74 3.04 -5.89
CA GLU A 40 -19.40 2.58 -7.11
C GLU A 40 -19.62 3.75 -8.09
N LEU A 41 -19.91 4.95 -7.56
CA LEU A 41 -20.05 6.16 -8.36
C LEU A 41 -18.71 6.64 -8.92
N LEU A 42 -17.63 6.54 -8.14
CA LEU A 42 -16.27 6.88 -8.62
C LEU A 42 -15.87 6.05 -9.84
N ASP A 43 -16.24 4.77 -9.89
CA ASP A 43 -15.93 3.91 -11.03
C ASP A 43 -16.73 4.30 -12.28
N GLY A 44 -17.98 4.76 -12.11
CA GLY A 44 -18.78 5.37 -13.19
C GLY A 44 -18.14 6.65 -13.74
N ILE A 45 -17.89 7.61 -12.85
CA ILE A 45 -17.30 8.91 -13.20
C ILE A 45 -15.94 8.72 -13.91
N ALA A 46 -15.10 7.81 -13.40
CA ALA A 46 -13.80 7.52 -14.01
C ALA A 46 -13.94 6.96 -15.43
N ARG A 47 -14.91 6.08 -15.69
CA ARG A 47 -15.14 5.51 -17.04
C ARG A 47 -15.52 6.60 -18.04
N ASP A 48 -16.45 7.47 -17.68
CA ASP A 48 -16.88 8.58 -18.54
C ASP A 48 -15.75 9.58 -18.78
N ALA A 49 -15.02 9.95 -17.72
CA ALA A 49 -13.85 10.81 -17.82
C ALA A 49 -12.79 10.23 -18.77
N VAL A 50 -12.50 8.93 -18.67
CA VAL A 50 -11.49 8.27 -19.51
C VAL A 50 -11.90 8.26 -20.98
N ARG A 51 -13.19 8.09 -21.30
CA ARG A 51 -13.70 8.16 -22.68
C ARG A 51 -13.38 9.53 -23.30
N GLU A 52 -13.72 10.60 -22.59
CA GLU A 52 -13.48 11.98 -23.08
C GLU A 52 -12.00 12.33 -23.12
N VAL A 53 -11.23 11.95 -22.10
CA VAL A 53 -9.78 12.21 -22.03
C VAL A 53 -9.06 11.52 -23.19
N ARG A 54 -9.44 10.28 -23.53
CA ARG A 54 -8.88 9.58 -24.71
C ARG A 54 -9.19 10.28 -26.01
N ALA A 55 -10.38 10.85 -26.16
CA ALA A 55 -10.77 11.58 -27.36
C ALA A 55 -10.09 12.97 -27.48
N GLY A 56 -9.85 13.65 -26.36
CA GLY A 56 -9.40 15.05 -26.35
C GLY A 56 -7.90 15.29 -26.16
N GLY A 57 -7.14 14.35 -25.59
CA GLY A 57 -5.71 14.58 -25.33
C GLY A 57 -4.91 13.44 -24.70
N GLY A 58 -5.50 12.25 -24.59
CA GLY A 58 -4.83 11.03 -24.13
C GLY A 58 -4.14 11.18 -22.77
N LEU A 59 -2.95 10.59 -22.64
CA LEU A 59 -2.17 10.61 -21.40
C LEU A 59 -1.84 12.04 -20.94
N THR A 60 -1.52 12.95 -21.84
CA THR A 60 -1.19 14.34 -21.48
C THR A 60 -2.35 15.02 -20.76
N ALA A 61 -3.57 14.85 -21.27
CA ALA A 61 -4.77 15.34 -20.60
C ALA A 61 -5.02 14.62 -19.27
N ALA A 62 -4.81 13.30 -19.20
CA ALA A 62 -4.95 12.52 -17.96
C ALA A 62 -3.99 13.00 -16.86
N LEU A 63 -2.72 13.24 -17.19
CA LEU A 63 -1.70 13.76 -16.27
C LEU A 63 -2.06 15.16 -15.75
N ARG A 64 -2.52 16.05 -16.63
CA ARG A 64 -2.96 17.40 -16.27
C ARG A 64 -4.16 17.37 -15.31
N ILE A 65 -5.14 16.50 -15.58
CA ILE A 65 -6.31 16.31 -14.71
C ILE A 65 -5.88 15.75 -13.37
N ALA A 66 -5.06 14.70 -13.36
CA ALA A 66 -4.57 14.10 -12.12
C ALA A 66 -3.79 15.11 -11.26
N ASP A 67 -2.97 15.96 -11.87
CA ASP A 67 -2.26 17.03 -11.17
C ASP A 67 -3.22 17.99 -10.46
N GLY A 68 -4.29 18.42 -11.13
CA GLY A 68 -5.32 19.28 -10.54
C GLY A 68 -6.12 18.60 -9.42
N LEU A 69 -6.37 17.29 -9.53
CA LEU A 69 -7.11 16.52 -8.53
C LEU A 69 -6.26 16.21 -7.29
N TYR A 70 -5.00 15.76 -7.45
CA TYR A 70 -4.11 15.48 -6.32
C TYR A 70 -3.80 16.74 -5.50
N ARG A 71 -3.59 17.90 -6.14
CA ARG A 71 -3.34 19.17 -5.42
C ARG A 71 -4.46 19.59 -4.48
N SER A 72 -5.68 19.09 -4.67
CA SER A 72 -6.82 19.42 -3.81
C SER A 72 -6.71 18.83 -2.39
N LYS A 73 -5.85 17.81 -2.22
CA LYS A 73 -5.73 16.98 -1.01
C LYS A 73 -7.05 16.32 -0.59
N ASN A 74 -8.02 16.23 -1.49
CA ASN A 74 -9.29 15.55 -1.26
C ASN A 74 -9.16 14.07 -1.65
N MET A 75 -9.58 13.18 -0.76
CA MET A 75 -9.49 11.72 -0.92
C MET A 75 -10.31 11.21 -2.12
N ASP A 76 -11.49 11.78 -2.39
CA ASP A 76 -12.34 11.35 -3.51
C ASP A 76 -11.73 11.80 -4.85
N GLU A 77 -11.16 13.01 -4.88
CA GLU A 77 -10.42 13.51 -6.05
C GLU A 77 -9.15 12.69 -6.31
N ALA A 78 -8.37 12.37 -5.28
CA ALA A 78 -7.18 11.51 -5.39
C ALA A 78 -7.54 10.09 -5.85
N ALA A 79 -8.64 9.54 -5.34
CA ALA A 79 -9.17 8.25 -5.72
C ALA A 79 -9.66 8.22 -7.18
N LEU A 80 -10.26 9.31 -7.67
CA LEU A 80 -10.65 9.46 -9.08
C LEU A 80 -9.42 9.61 -9.99
N ALA A 81 -8.42 10.42 -9.58
CA ALA A 81 -7.17 10.59 -10.31
C ALA A 81 -6.45 9.26 -10.55
N ALA A 82 -6.32 8.43 -9.50
CA ALA A 82 -5.73 7.10 -9.61
C ALA A 82 -6.49 6.22 -10.62
N ARG A 83 -7.82 6.18 -10.54
CA ARG A 83 -8.67 5.40 -11.46
C ARG A 83 -8.52 5.81 -12.92
N ILE A 84 -8.45 7.11 -13.18
CA ILE A 84 -8.20 7.64 -14.53
C ILE A 84 -6.81 7.18 -15.00
N LEU A 85 -5.76 7.41 -14.22
CA LEU A 85 -4.37 7.09 -14.59
C LEU A 85 -4.14 5.60 -14.83
N VAL A 86 -4.80 4.71 -14.07
CA VAL A 86 -4.73 3.25 -14.27
C VAL A 86 -5.16 2.86 -15.69
N ARG A 87 -6.07 3.61 -16.33
CA ARG A 87 -6.48 3.36 -17.72
C ARG A 87 -5.44 3.76 -18.77
N PHE A 88 -4.37 4.42 -18.34
CA PHE A 88 -3.21 4.80 -19.14
C PHE A 88 -1.91 4.15 -18.63
N ALA A 89 -1.97 3.18 -17.71
CA ALA A 89 -0.79 2.60 -17.05
C ALA A 89 0.30 2.10 -18.02
N ARG A 90 -0.09 1.55 -19.18
CA ARG A 90 0.85 1.08 -20.24
C ARG A 90 1.66 2.19 -20.91
N GLN A 91 1.24 3.45 -20.77
CA GLN A 91 1.93 4.62 -21.34
C GLN A 91 2.75 5.36 -20.27
N LEU A 92 2.59 5.03 -18.99
CA LEU A 92 3.36 5.61 -17.91
C LEU A 92 4.76 4.99 -17.86
N THR A 93 5.76 5.83 -18.08
CA THR A 93 7.19 5.47 -18.05
C THR A 93 7.94 6.26 -16.97
N PRO A 94 9.24 5.95 -16.71
CA PRO A 94 10.08 6.72 -15.80
C PRO A 94 10.15 8.24 -16.08
N ALA A 95 9.87 8.67 -17.32
CA ALA A 95 9.82 10.10 -17.67
C ALA A 95 8.77 10.88 -16.85
N HIS A 96 7.74 10.21 -16.35
CA HIS A 96 6.67 10.83 -15.56
C HIS A 96 6.96 10.91 -14.07
N PHE A 97 8.13 10.45 -13.61
CA PHE A 97 8.48 10.41 -12.19
C PHE A 97 8.36 11.78 -11.50
N ALA A 98 8.68 12.88 -12.20
CA ALA A 98 8.53 14.21 -11.63
C ALA A 98 7.08 14.54 -11.23
N ALA A 99 6.08 14.01 -11.96
CA ALA A 99 4.68 14.16 -11.58
C ALA A 99 4.36 13.32 -10.33
N PHE A 100 4.81 12.06 -10.30
CA PHE A 100 4.63 11.17 -9.15
C PHE A 100 5.23 11.75 -7.87
N ASP A 101 6.46 12.28 -7.94
CA ASP A 101 7.14 12.91 -6.81
C ASP A 101 6.33 14.09 -6.25
N ARG A 102 5.78 14.95 -7.11
CA ARG A 102 4.91 16.05 -6.68
C ARG A 102 3.63 15.54 -6.01
N TRP A 103 2.94 14.58 -6.61
CA TRP A 103 1.65 14.10 -6.10
C TRP A 103 1.78 13.39 -4.75
N VAL A 104 2.91 12.72 -4.50
CA VAL A 104 3.19 12.11 -3.20
C VAL A 104 3.24 13.15 -2.06
N ASN A 105 3.57 14.41 -2.34
CA ASN A 105 3.50 15.50 -1.34
C ASN A 105 2.08 16.02 -1.07
N CYS A 106 1.11 15.62 -1.89
CA CYS A 106 -0.29 16.01 -1.73
C CYS A 106 -1.12 14.94 -1.00
N LEU A 107 -0.52 13.84 -0.58
CA LEU A 107 -1.21 12.76 0.13
C LEU A 107 -1.33 13.11 1.61
N ASP A 108 -2.53 12.99 2.16
CA ASP A 108 -2.77 13.21 3.60
C ASP A 108 -3.38 11.97 4.31
N ASP A 109 -3.63 10.89 3.55
CA ASP A 109 -4.22 9.65 4.06
C ASP A 109 -3.59 8.39 3.41
N TRP A 110 -3.79 7.25 4.05
CA TRP A 110 -3.20 5.99 3.60
C TRP A 110 -3.87 5.40 2.37
N ALA A 111 -5.17 5.65 2.15
CA ALA A 111 -5.90 5.09 1.03
C ALA A 111 -5.49 5.76 -0.29
N SER A 112 -5.36 7.07 -0.29
CA SER A 112 -4.80 7.86 -1.41
C SER A 112 -3.34 7.48 -1.66
N CYS A 113 -2.54 7.36 -0.59
CA CYS A 113 -1.15 6.94 -0.68
C CYS A 113 -1.01 5.56 -1.34
N ASP A 114 -1.77 4.58 -0.88
CA ASP A 114 -1.71 3.21 -1.39
C ASP A 114 -2.26 3.12 -2.81
N SER A 115 -3.30 3.88 -3.16
CA SER A 115 -3.85 3.92 -4.52
C SER A 115 -2.83 4.49 -5.51
N LEU A 116 -2.23 5.65 -5.21
CA LEU A 116 -1.18 6.23 -6.06
C LEU A 116 0.03 5.29 -6.15
N SER A 117 0.49 4.77 -5.01
CA SER A 117 1.72 3.97 -4.94
C SER A 117 1.58 2.62 -5.63
N THR A 118 0.49 1.87 -5.36
CA THR A 118 0.36 0.50 -5.87
C THR A 118 -0.26 0.42 -7.26
N GLN A 119 -1.11 1.38 -7.65
CA GLN A 119 -1.88 1.29 -8.90
C GLN A 119 -1.28 2.14 -10.02
N VAL A 120 -0.58 3.23 -9.68
CA VAL A 120 0.00 4.14 -10.67
C VAL A 120 1.51 4.01 -10.70
N ILE A 121 2.19 4.25 -9.58
CA ILE A 121 3.66 4.26 -9.52
C ILE A 121 4.23 2.83 -9.63
N GLY A 122 3.65 1.90 -8.88
CA GLY A 122 4.21 0.56 -8.73
C GLY A 122 4.26 -0.28 -10.00
N PRO A 123 3.29 -0.22 -10.93
CA PRO A 123 3.43 -0.83 -12.26
C PRO A 123 4.64 -0.28 -13.03
N VAL A 124 4.89 1.03 -12.97
CA VAL A 124 6.07 1.65 -13.62
C VAL A 124 7.36 1.14 -12.98
N VAL A 125 7.41 1.02 -11.65
CA VAL A 125 8.58 0.47 -10.94
C VAL A 125 8.80 -1.01 -11.27
N ARG A 126 7.72 -1.79 -11.34
CA ARG A 126 7.79 -3.21 -11.73
C ARG A 126 8.39 -3.37 -13.12
N ASP A 127 7.97 -2.53 -14.06
CA ASP A 127 8.42 -2.58 -15.45
C ASP A 127 9.81 -1.92 -15.63
N HIS A 128 10.20 -1.01 -14.72
CA HIS A 128 11.48 -0.32 -14.70
C HIS A 128 12.12 -0.29 -13.29
N PRO A 129 12.69 -1.41 -12.80
CA PRO A 129 13.22 -1.50 -11.43
C PRO A 129 14.35 -0.51 -11.10
N GLY A 130 15.07 -0.01 -12.11
CA GLY A 130 16.07 1.06 -11.91
C GLY A 130 15.49 2.34 -11.30
N LEU A 131 14.18 2.56 -11.41
CA LEU A 131 13.48 3.70 -10.83
C LEU A 131 13.51 3.69 -9.29
N ILE A 132 13.70 2.54 -8.64
CA ILE A 132 13.73 2.41 -7.17
C ILE A 132 14.75 3.36 -6.52
N ARG A 133 15.90 3.61 -7.18
CA ARG A 133 16.93 4.53 -6.68
C ARG A 133 16.39 5.95 -6.45
N ARG A 134 15.35 6.36 -7.20
CA ARG A 134 14.70 7.66 -7.05
C ARG A 134 13.85 7.77 -5.79
N PHE A 135 13.52 6.65 -5.13
CA PHE A 135 12.78 6.64 -3.86
C PHE A 135 13.69 6.72 -2.64
N ILE A 136 15.02 6.61 -2.79
CA ILE A 136 15.96 6.74 -1.65
C ILE A 136 15.77 8.08 -0.91
N PRO A 137 15.63 9.24 -1.59
CA PRO A 137 15.31 10.48 -0.90
C PRO A 137 13.95 10.46 -0.17
N TRP A 138 12.99 9.66 -0.65
CA TRP A 138 11.67 9.57 -0.03
C TRP A 138 11.73 8.92 1.36
N THR A 139 12.66 7.98 1.60
CA THR A 139 12.80 7.32 2.90
C THR A 139 13.30 8.28 4.00
N ARG A 140 13.85 9.44 3.63
CA ARG A 140 14.37 10.44 4.58
C ARG A 140 13.44 11.64 4.74
N ALA A 141 12.30 11.66 4.05
CA ALA A 141 11.39 12.79 4.06
C ALA A 141 10.71 12.94 5.43
N ARG A 142 10.50 14.18 5.90
CA ARG A 142 9.66 14.47 7.08
C ARG A 142 8.22 14.01 6.89
N HIS A 143 7.73 14.05 5.65
CA HIS A 143 6.38 13.66 5.28
C HIS A 143 6.15 12.14 5.36
N ARG A 144 5.30 11.68 6.28
CA ARG A 144 5.06 10.25 6.54
C ARG A 144 4.56 9.49 5.31
N TRP A 145 3.67 10.09 4.52
CA TRP A 145 3.11 9.43 3.33
C TRP A 145 4.14 9.27 2.21
N ARG A 146 5.14 10.15 2.16
CA ARG A 146 6.26 10.00 1.22
C ARG A 146 7.16 8.81 1.61
N ARG A 147 7.45 8.65 2.90
CA ARG A 147 8.17 7.46 3.40
C ARG A 147 7.37 6.16 3.18
N ARG A 148 6.06 6.17 3.46
CA ARG A 148 5.17 5.02 3.18
C ARG A 148 5.14 4.68 1.69
N ALA A 149 4.98 5.68 0.81
CA ALA A 149 4.96 5.48 -0.63
C ALA A 149 6.25 4.83 -1.15
N ALA A 150 7.41 5.17 -0.58
CA ALA A 150 8.70 4.57 -0.93
C ALA A 150 8.71 3.04 -0.75
N MET A 151 7.95 2.52 0.23
CA MET A 151 7.79 1.09 0.47
C MET A 151 6.66 0.49 -0.38
N VAL A 152 5.49 1.09 -0.32
CA VAL A 152 4.26 0.53 -0.89
C VAL A 152 4.30 0.52 -2.42
N ALA A 153 5.03 1.45 -3.05
CA ALA A 153 5.22 1.44 -4.51
C ALA A 153 6.01 0.22 -5.02
N LEU A 154 6.74 -0.49 -4.15
CA LEU A 154 7.49 -1.70 -4.51
C LEU A 154 6.63 -2.97 -4.49
N ILE A 155 5.39 -2.90 -3.96
CA ILE A 155 4.52 -4.07 -3.80
C ILE A 155 4.22 -4.76 -5.14
N PRO A 156 3.89 -4.05 -6.24
CA PRO A 156 3.68 -4.71 -7.53
C PRO A 156 4.91 -5.48 -8.02
N LEU A 157 6.13 -5.01 -7.75
CA LEU A 157 7.37 -5.72 -8.07
C LEU A 157 7.52 -6.96 -7.17
N ALA A 158 7.33 -6.82 -5.86
CA ALA A 158 7.41 -7.93 -4.90
C ALA A 158 6.47 -9.09 -5.24
N ARG A 159 5.26 -8.77 -5.71
CA ARG A 159 4.25 -9.76 -6.18
C ARG A 159 4.66 -10.52 -7.43
N THR A 160 5.73 -10.13 -8.12
CA THR A 160 6.30 -10.90 -9.24
C THR A 160 7.45 -11.82 -8.79
N GLY A 161 7.81 -11.80 -7.51
CA GLY A 161 8.96 -12.54 -6.97
C GLY A 161 10.33 -11.95 -7.34
N LYS A 162 10.36 -10.72 -7.87
CA LYS A 162 11.57 -10.01 -8.31
C LYS A 162 11.92 -8.85 -7.38
N GLY A 163 13.13 -8.31 -7.52
CA GLY A 163 13.58 -7.09 -6.83
C GLY A 163 13.82 -7.25 -5.33
N LEU A 164 14.04 -8.49 -4.87
CA LEU A 164 14.21 -8.76 -3.43
C LEU A 164 15.41 -8.01 -2.81
N PRO A 165 16.59 -7.93 -3.46
CA PRO A 165 17.71 -7.16 -2.92
C PRO A 165 17.37 -5.68 -2.74
N GLU A 166 16.68 -5.08 -3.71
CA GLU A 166 16.23 -3.69 -3.65
C GLU A 166 15.17 -3.47 -2.57
N ILE A 167 14.25 -4.44 -2.41
CA ILE A 167 13.24 -4.42 -1.35
C ILE A 167 13.91 -4.43 0.02
N PHE A 168 14.88 -5.32 0.26
CA PHE A 168 15.63 -5.35 1.53
C PHE A 168 16.37 -4.04 1.76
N ALA A 169 17.12 -3.55 0.77
CA ALA A 169 17.83 -2.28 0.89
C ALA A 169 16.89 -1.09 1.21
N MET A 170 15.71 -1.04 0.60
CA MET A 170 14.70 -0.01 0.90
C MET A 170 14.08 -0.20 2.29
N THR A 171 13.87 -1.46 2.69
CA THR A 171 13.35 -1.81 4.01
C THR A 171 14.33 -1.40 5.10
N ASP A 172 15.63 -1.69 4.96
CA ASP A 172 16.68 -1.32 5.92
C ASP A 172 16.65 0.16 6.29
N ARG A 173 16.32 1.02 5.32
CA ARG A 173 16.22 2.48 5.51
C ARG A 173 15.04 2.92 6.37
N LEU A 174 14.04 2.06 6.54
CA LEU A 174 12.76 2.35 7.21
C LEU A 174 12.37 1.32 8.28
N LEU A 175 13.24 0.34 8.59
CA LEU A 175 13.00 -0.69 9.61
C LEU A 175 12.69 -0.09 10.99
N GLY A 176 13.43 0.96 11.36
CA GLY A 176 13.31 1.68 12.62
C GLY A 176 12.48 2.96 12.53
N ASP A 177 11.71 3.18 11.47
CA ASP A 177 10.87 4.38 11.35
C ASP A 177 9.89 4.44 12.53
N PRO A 178 9.76 5.57 13.27
CA PRO A 178 8.88 5.65 14.44
C PRO A 178 7.39 5.66 14.05
N ASP A 179 7.07 5.86 12.78
CA ASP A 179 5.72 6.06 12.29
C ASP A 179 5.01 4.73 11.98
N ASP A 180 3.90 4.46 12.66
CA ASP A 180 3.16 3.20 12.55
C ASP A 180 2.65 2.94 11.12
N MET A 181 2.28 3.99 10.38
CA MET A 181 1.80 3.88 9.00
C MET A 181 2.94 3.60 8.04
N VAL A 182 4.15 4.09 8.29
CA VAL A 182 5.33 3.70 7.51
C VAL A 182 5.69 2.24 7.80
N GLN A 183 5.73 1.85 9.08
CA GLN A 183 5.99 0.47 9.50
C GLN A 183 4.99 -0.54 8.90
N LYS A 184 3.69 -0.24 8.92
CA LYS A 184 2.66 -1.08 8.26
C LYS A 184 2.91 -1.22 6.76
N GLY A 185 3.42 -0.17 6.11
CA GLY A 185 3.82 -0.20 4.70
C GLY A 185 4.99 -1.14 4.44
N ALA A 186 6.05 -1.05 5.27
CA ALA A 186 7.20 -1.94 5.19
C ALA A 186 6.82 -3.42 5.46
N GLY A 187 6.05 -3.67 6.52
CA GLY A 187 5.53 -5.00 6.83
C GLY A 187 4.64 -5.57 5.72
N TRP A 188 3.81 -4.74 5.09
CA TRP A 188 3.01 -5.16 3.94
C TRP A 188 3.88 -5.52 2.73
N LEU A 189 4.91 -4.73 2.41
CA LEU A 189 5.83 -5.05 1.34
C LEU A 189 6.49 -6.42 1.54
N LEU A 190 7.04 -6.67 2.73
CA LEU A 190 7.67 -7.95 3.06
C LEU A 190 6.65 -9.10 3.02
N LYS A 191 5.43 -8.90 3.54
CA LYS A 191 4.33 -9.88 3.43
C LYS A 191 4.02 -10.26 1.99
N GLU A 192 4.10 -9.32 1.05
CA GLU A 192 3.87 -9.62 -0.36
C GLU A 192 5.07 -10.36 -0.98
N ALA A 193 6.30 -10.05 -0.56
CA ALA A 193 7.50 -10.77 -0.98
C ALA A 193 7.51 -12.24 -0.51
N THR A 194 6.96 -12.55 0.68
CA THR A 194 6.90 -13.94 1.17
C THR A 194 6.10 -14.88 0.27
N ARG A 195 5.24 -14.37 -0.62
CA ARG A 195 4.46 -15.21 -1.56
C ARG A 195 5.36 -16.03 -2.49
N HIS A 196 6.53 -15.51 -2.82
CA HIS A 196 7.47 -16.14 -3.76
C HIS A 196 8.84 -16.42 -3.15
N ARG A 197 9.25 -15.65 -2.14
CA ARG A 197 10.60 -15.65 -1.56
C ARG A 197 10.52 -15.81 -0.04
N ALA A 198 9.73 -16.77 0.43
CA ALA A 198 9.41 -16.94 1.84
C ALA A 198 10.67 -17.15 2.69
N ASP A 199 11.56 -18.05 2.25
CA ASP A 199 12.74 -18.43 3.03
C ASP A 199 13.74 -17.27 3.15
N GLU A 200 13.98 -16.54 2.05
CA GLU A 200 14.86 -15.37 2.08
C GLU A 200 14.29 -14.24 2.95
N VAL A 201 12.97 -13.98 2.89
CA VAL A 201 12.33 -12.97 3.74
C VAL A 201 12.35 -13.40 5.21
N ILE A 202 12.12 -14.67 5.52
CA ILE A 202 12.22 -15.20 6.89
C ILE A 202 13.65 -15.03 7.43
N ALA A 203 14.67 -15.40 6.65
CA ALA A 203 16.06 -15.26 7.04
C ALA A 203 16.41 -13.79 7.32
N TYR A 204 16.03 -12.88 6.41
CA TYR A 204 16.20 -11.44 6.57
C TYR A 204 15.54 -10.91 7.86
N LEU A 205 14.30 -11.32 8.15
CA LEU A 205 13.56 -10.87 9.33
C LEU A 205 14.13 -11.42 10.64
N ILE A 206 14.71 -12.62 10.62
CA ILE A 206 15.38 -13.20 11.79
C ILE A 206 16.68 -12.45 12.09
N VAL A 207 17.49 -12.20 11.07
CA VAL A 207 18.76 -11.47 11.20
C VAL A 207 18.52 -10.04 11.72
N ASN A 208 17.51 -9.36 11.19
CA ASN A 208 17.22 -7.97 11.54
C ASN A 208 16.19 -7.82 12.68
N ARG A 209 15.85 -8.91 13.39
CA ARG A 209 14.69 -8.95 14.31
C ARG A 209 14.74 -7.85 15.36
N GLU A 210 15.89 -7.61 15.97
CA GLU A 210 16.06 -6.64 17.06
C GLU A 210 15.90 -5.19 16.61
N GLN A 211 16.29 -4.90 15.36
CA GLN A 211 16.18 -3.57 14.76
C GLN A 211 14.81 -3.35 14.09
N THR A 212 14.02 -4.41 13.95
CA THR A 212 12.72 -4.38 13.27
C THR A 212 11.60 -4.21 14.29
N SER A 213 10.72 -3.23 14.06
CA SER A 213 9.57 -3.06 14.95
C SER A 213 8.70 -4.32 15.02
N ARG A 214 8.13 -4.58 16.21
CA ARG A 214 7.24 -5.72 16.43
C ARG A 214 6.04 -5.71 15.46
N LEU A 215 5.60 -4.53 15.05
CA LEU A 215 4.51 -4.32 14.10
C LEU A 215 4.90 -4.84 12.70
N VAL A 216 6.09 -4.47 12.20
CA VAL A 216 6.61 -4.96 10.92
C VAL A 216 6.70 -6.47 10.92
N LEU A 217 7.30 -7.07 11.96
CA LEU A 217 7.42 -8.53 12.08
C LEU A 217 6.06 -9.23 12.03
N ARG A 218 5.05 -8.68 12.71
CA ARG A 218 3.68 -9.23 12.73
C ARG A 218 3.02 -9.17 11.36
N TYR A 219 3.13 -8.05 10.66
CA TYR A 219 2.57 -7.86 9.32
C TYR A 219 3.26 -8.75 8.29
N ALA A 220 4.60 -8.74 8.26
CA ALA A 220 5.39 -9.49 7.29
C ALA A 220 5.14 -11.00 7.36
N SER A 221 4.80 -11.52 8.54
CA SER A 221 4.57 -12.95 8.77
C SER A 221 3.11 -13.40 8.70
N GLU A 222 2.16 -12.57 8.24
CA GLU A 222 0.72 -12.92 8.21
C GLU A 222 0.38 -14.09 7.27
N LYS A 223 1.14 -14.25 6.18
CA LYS A 223 0.93 -15.32 5.19
C LYS A 223 1.77 -16.57 5.43
N LEU A 224 2.62 -16.54 6.46
CA LEU A 224 3.50 -17.65 6.78
C LEU A 224 2.76 -18.71 7.61
N THR A 225 3.26 -19.94 7.57
CA THR A 225 2.77 -21.00 8.46
C THR A 225 2.96 -20.61 9.94
N PRO A 226 2.19 -21.20 10.88
CA PRO A 226 2.37 -20.92 12.31
C PRO A 226 3.81 -21.14 12.81
N ALA A 227 4.50 -22.16 12.30
CA ALA A 227 5.89 -22.45 12.66
C ALA A 227 6.87 -21.37 12.15
N GLN A 228 6.76 -20.99 10.87
CA GLN A 228 7.58 -19.91 10.30
C GLN A 228 7.29 -18.56 10.99
N ARG A 229 6.02 -18.27 11.28
CA ARG A 229 5.62 -17.06 12.02
C ARG A 229 6.22 -17.04 13.42
N ALA A 230 6.21 -18.16 14.16
CA ALA A 230 6.85 -18.25 15.47
C ALA A 230 8.36 -17.96 15.39
N ARG A 231 9.05 -18.51 14.38
CA ARG A 231 10.47 -18.25 14.10
C ARG A 231 10.73 -16.76 13.84
N VAL A 232 9.96 -16.11 12.97
CA VAL A 232 10.10 -14.66 12.70
C VAL A 232 9.88 -13.85 13.98
N LEU A 233 8.84 -14.19 14.74
CA LEU A 233 8.44 -13.47 15.94
C LEU A 233 9.33 -13.74 17.17
N GLY A 234 10.30 -14.67 17.09
CA GLY A 234 11.11 -15.07 18.24
C GLY A 234 10.29 -15.70 19.37
N ALA A 235 9.10 -16.22 19.06
CA ALA A 235 8.30 -16.94 20.04
C ALA A 235 8.81 -18.39 20.12
N PRO A 236 8.81 -19.01 21.32
CA PRO A 236 9.07 -20.44 21.41
C PRO A 236 8.09 -21.15 20.48
N ALA A 237 8.59 -22.09 19.66
CA ALA A 237 7.73 -22.95 18.88
C ALA A 237 6.71 -23.54 19.86
N ARG A 238 5.41 -23.34 19.62
CA ARG A 238 4.40 -24.01 20.45
C ARG A 238 4.63 -25.49 20.25
N GLY A 239 5.35 -26.10 21.19
CA GLY A 239 5.52 -27.54 21.25
C GLY A 239 4.12 -28.13 21.19
N GLY A 240 3.92 -29.09 20.28
CA GLY A 240 2.76 -29.97 20.41
C GLY A 240 2.70 -30.39 21.87
N ARG A 241 1.51 -30.33 22.47
CA ARG A 241 1.29 -30.93 23.79
C ARG A 241 1.80 -32.36 23.69
N VAL A 242 2.97 -32.63 24.27
CA VAL A 242 3.34 -33.99 24.63
C VAL A 242 2.31 -34.36 25.70
N PRO A 243 1.47 -35.38 25.47
CA PRO A 243 0.56 -35.82 26.52
C PRO A 243 1.41 -36.20 27.73
N SER A 244 1.12 -35.58 28.88
CA SER A 244 1.75 -35.98 30.14
C SER A 244 1.58 -37.50 30.33
N PRO A 245 2.63 -38.25 30.75
CA PRO A 245 2.52 -39.68 31.01
C PRO A 245 1.51 -40.05 32.11
N GLN A 246 0.92 -39.08 32.80
CA GLN A 246 0.05 -39.32 33.96
C GLN A 246 -1.44 -39.55 33.62
N ALA A 247 -1.82 -39.72 32.34
CA ALA A 247 -3.21 -40.01 31.95
C ALA A 247 -3.44 -41.48 31.51
N ARG A 248 -2.66 -42.44 32.03
CA ARG A 248 -2.91 -43.89 31.85
C ARG A 248 -2.97 -44.62 33.19
N SER A 249 -3.89 -44.26 34.07
CA SER A 249 -4.19 -45.08 35.25
C SER A 249 -5.59 -44.89 35.84
N ARG A 250 -6.61 -44.58 35.01
CA ARG A 250 -8.03 -44.60 35.46
C ARG A 250 -8.97 -45.12 34.38
N THR A 251 -8.77 -46.37 33.96
CA THR A 251 -9.81 -47.14 33.26
C THR A 251 -9.54 -48.64 33.41
N ARG A 252 -9.58 -49.15 34.65
CA ARG A 252 -9.71 -50.59 34.97
C ARG A 252 -10.20 -50.78 36.40
N ARG A 253 -11.46 -50.41 36.68
CA ARG A 253 -12.26 -51.01 37.76
C ARG A 253 -13.75 -50.63 37.64
N ALA A 254 -14.45 -51.34 36.77
CA ALA A 254 -15.91 -51.50 36.78
C ALA A 254 -16.25 -52.71 35.90
N ALA A 255 -15.91 -53.90 36.41
CA ALA A 255 -16.39 -55.19 35.93
C ALA A 255 -16.10 -56.22 37.04
N ARG A 256 -16.95 -56.19 38.07
CA ARG A 256 -17.36 -57.29 38.94
C ARG A 256 -18.30 -56.72 39.99
#